data_AF-A0A643BVG4-F1
#
_entry.id   AF-A0A643BVG4-F1
#
_cell.length_a   1.000
_cell.length_b   1.000
_cell.length_c   1.000
_cell.angle_alpha   90.00
_cell.angle_beta   90.00
_cell.angle_gamma   90.00
#
_symmetry.space_group_name_H-M   'P 1'
#
loop_
_entity.id
_entity.type
_entity.pdbx_description
1 polymer ?
#
loop_
_entity_poly.entity_id
_entity_poly.type
_entity_poly.pdbx_seq_one_letter_code
_entity_poly.pdbx_strand_id
1 'polypeptide(L)'
;PDICGFGNNKVQVIPRYQGKYHENNKTIKRRINKDTHLYNLIIHPNATYEVKIDNQQVAAGDLEDNWDFLPPRKIKDPYARKPRKWDERLQIEDPEDKKPEDLEDFEYIPDLEAKKPDDWNEAMNGEWEEPLISNLKYKGQWKPRIIHNPSYQGEWIYPEIDNPKYKPKPTICHYYNISVLGLDLWQVKSGCIFDNFLLTNDEEFAEEAGNKTWGIR
;
A
#
# COMPACT_ATOMS: atom_id res chain seq x y z
N PRO A 1 -8.50 -25.32 -4.09
CA PRO A 1 -9.37 -24.18 -3.68
C PRO A 1 -9.59 -24.23 -2.17
N ASP A 2 -9.58 -23.09 -1.49
CA ASP A 2 -9.73 -22.99 -0.04
C ASP A 2 -10.84 -21.99 0.34
N ILE A 3 -11.58 -22.34 1.39
CA ILE A 3 -12.80 -21.64 1.85
C ILE A 3 -12.81 -21.64 3.37
N CYS A 4 -12.56 -20.47 3.96
CA CYS A 4 -12.68 -20.28 5.39
C CYS A 4 -13.39 -18.95 5.69
N GLY A 5 -14.66 -19.05 6.08
CA GLY A 5 -15.50 -17.90 6.42
C GLY A 5 -15.76 -16.94 5.25
N PHE A 6 -15.98 -15.66 5.57
CA PHE A 6 -16.34 -14.63 4.59
C PHE A 6 -15.15 -13.99 3.87
N GLY A 7 -13.93 -14.13 4.40
CA GLY A 7 -12.74 -13.41 3.92
C GLY A 7 -11.68 -14.28 3.23
N ASN A 8 -11.51 -15.54 3.62
CA ASN A 8 -10.44 -16.40 3.11
C ASN A 8 -10.96 -17.38 2.06
N ASN A 9 -11.27 -16.84 0.88
CA ASN A 9 -11.78 -17.60 -0.26
C ASN A 9 -10.82 -17.46 -1.45
N LYS A 10 -9.80 -18.32 -1.52
CA LYS A 10 -8.74 -18.23 -2.54
C LYS A 10 -8.38 -19.59 -3.12
N VAL A 11 -7.84 -19.62 -4.33
CA VAL A 11 -7.09 -20.78 -4.83
C VAL A 11 -5.68 -20.67 -4.28
N GLN A 12 -5.26 -21.69 -3.54
CA GLN A 12 -3.91 -21.78 -2.97
C GLN A 12 -3.00 -22.57 -3.90
N VAL A 13 -1.82 -22.02 -4.17
CA VAL A 13 -0.72 -22.70 -4.86
C VAL A 13 0.52 -22.44 -4.01
N ILE A 14 0.96 -23.47 -3.27
CA ILE A 14 1.98 -23.35 -2.22
C ILE A 14 3.18 -24.25 -2.54
N PRO A 15 4.08 -23.80 -3.44
CA PRO A 15 5.33 -24.47 -3.73
C PRO A 15 6.27 -24.48 -2.51
N ARG A 16 7.03 -25.58 -2.37
CA ARG A 16 8.06 -25.72 -1.34
C ARG A 16 9.42 -25.40 -1.94
N TYR A 17 10.10 -24.37 -1.44
CA TYR A 17 11.43 -23.97 -1.90
C TYR A 17 12.36 -23.71 -0.73
N GLN A 18 13.58 -24.26 -0.78
CA GLN A 18 14.60 -24.18 0.29
C GLN A 18 14.07 -24.55 1.68
N GLY A 19 13.24 -25.59 1.75
CA GLY A 19 12.67 -26.09 3.01
C GLY A 19 11.50 -25.27 3.57
N LYS A 20 11.15 -24.13 2.95
CA LYS A 20 10.02 -23.28 3.33
C LYS A 20 8.86 -23.43 2.33
N TYR A 21 7.64 -23.29 2.81
CA TYR A 21 6.43 -23.18 1.99
C TYR A 21 6.15 -21.70 1.68
N HIS A 22 5.86 -21.41 0.41
CA HIS A 22 5.62 -20.04 -0.05
C HIS A 22 4.18 -19.92 -0.55
N GLU A 23 3.39 -19.07 0.08
CA GLU A 23 2.03 -18.76 -0.39
C GLU A 23 2.07 -17.84 -1.61
N ASN A 24 1.01 -17.90 -2.41
CA ASN A 24 0.84 -17.02 -3.55
C ASN A 24 0.67 -15.56 -3.11
N ASN A 25 1.51 -14.66 -3.64
CA ASN A 25 1.41 -13.23 -3.35
C ASN A 25 0.13 -12.62 -3.96
N LYS A 26 -0.26 -13.08 -5.15
CA LYS A 26 -1.51 -12.67 -5.81
C LYS A 26 -2.67 -13.56 -5.38
N THR A 27 -3.76 -12.94 -4.95
CA THR A 27 -4.99 -13.67 -4.62
C THR A 27 -5.69 -14.15 -5.89
N ILE A 28 -5.80 -15.47 -6.05
CA ILE A 28 -6.55 -16.08 -7.14
C ILE A 28 -7.96 -16.36 -6.63
N LYS A 29 -8.96 -15.72 -7.26
CA LYS A 29 -10.37 -15.92 -6.89
C LYS A 29 -10.81 -17.32 -7.29
N ARG A 30 -11.40 -18.05 -6.35
CA ARG A 30 -12.06 -19.33 -6.64
C ARG A 30 -13.49 -19.12 -7.15
N ARG A 31 -14.10 -20.18 -7.68
CA ARG A 31 -15.54 -20.24 -7.95
C ARG A 31 -16.31 -20.63 -6.68
N ILE A 32 -17.50 -20.04 -6.44
CA ILE A 32 -18.22 -20.10 -5.15
C ILE A 32 -19.54 -20.88 -5.21
N ASN A 33 -20.03 -21.23 -6.40
CA ASN A 33 -21.29 -21.96 -6.57
C ASN A 33 -21.18 -23.44 -6.09
N LYS A 34 -22.25 -24.21 -6.32
CA LYS A 34 -22.32 -25.65 -6.01
C LYS A 34 -21.98 -26.54 -7.20
N ASP A 35 -21.60 -25.94 -8.34
CA ASP A 35 -21.37 -26.66 -9.57
C ASP A 35 -19.98 -27.32 -9.55
N THR A 36 -19.76 -28.28 -10.44
CA THR A 36 -18.44 -28.89 -10.59
C THR A 36 -17.51 -27.90 -11.29
N HIS A 37 -16.30 -27.72 -10.75
CA HIS A 37 -15.29 -26.82 -11.31
C HIS A 37 -13.98 -27.56 -11.55
N LEU A 38 -13.36 -27.29 -12.69
CA LEU A 38 -12.06 -27.85 -13.06
C LEU A 38 -10.95 -26.87 -12.65
N TYR A 39 -9.90 -27.39 -12.02
CA TYR A 39 -8.73 -26.59 -11.63
C TYR A 39 -7.47 -27.22 -12.23
N ASN A 40 -6.76 -26.45 -13.06
CA ASN A 40 -5.49 -26.86 -13.65
C ASN A 40 -4.37 -25.94 -13.16
N LEU A 41 -3.26 -26.53 -12.72
CA LEU A 41 -2.02 -25.83 -12.43
C LEU A 41 -0.96 -26.33 -13.41
N ILE A 42 -0.38 -25.41 -14.16
CA ILE A 42 0.67 -25.68 -15.13
C ILE A 42 1.92 -24.94 -14.66
N ILE A 43 3.04 -25.64 -14.62
CA ILE A 43 4.34 -25.07 -14.25
C ILE A 43 5.32 -25.44 -15.36
N HIS A 44 5.90 -24.42 -15.99
CA HIS A 44 6.80 -24.60 -17.11
C HIS A 44 8.28 -24.63 -16.67
N PRO A 45 9.17 -25.30 -17.43
CA PRO A 45 10.60 -25.36 -17.12
C PRO A 45 11.34 -24.02 -17.14
N ASN A 46 10.78 -23.02 -17.82
CA ASN A 46 11.29 -21.65 -17.85
C ASN A 46 10.88 -20.82 -16.62
N ALA A 47 10.39 -21.48 -15.56
CA ALA A 47 9.92 -20.87 -14.32
C ALA A 47 8.71 -19.94 -14.46
N THR A 48 7.88 -20.15 -15.49
CA THR A 48 6.53 -19.55 -15.55
C THR A 48 5.48 -20.52 -15.04
N TYR A 49 4.33 -19.98 -14.67
CA TYR A 49 3.18 -20.77 -14.24
C TYR A 49 1.90 -20.24 -14.87
N GLU A 50 0.91 -21.11 -14.92
CA GLU A 50 -0.46 -20.79 -15.27
C GLU A 50 -1.43 -21.53 -14.36
N VAL A 51 -2.49 -20.85 -13.96
CA VAL A 51 -3.65 -21.44 -13.30
C VAL A 51 -4.86 -21.22 -14.19
N LYS A 52 -5.48 -22.32 -14.60
CA LYS A 52 -6.75 -22.31 -15.33
C LYS A 52 -7.86 -22.79 -14.38
N ILE A 53 -9.02 -22.14 -14.44
CA ILE A 53 -10.26 -22.62 -13.82
C ILE A 53 -11.27 -22.80 -14.94
N ASP A 54 -11.91 -23.96 -15.02
CA ASP A 54 -12.90 -24.27 -16.05
C ASP A 54 -12.30 -24.14 -17.47
N ASN A 55 -11.05 -24.59 -17.64
CA ASN A 55 -10.20 -24.41 -18.83
C ASN A 55 -9.97 -22.95 -19.28
N GLN A 56 -10.33 -21.96 -18.46
CA GLN A 56 -10.04 -20.55 -18.71
C GLN A 56 -8.85 -20.09 -17.86
N GLN A 57 -7.88 -19.42 -18.48
CA GLN A 57 -6.77 -18.81 -17.77
C GLN A 57 -7.27 -17.76 -16.77
N VAL A 58 -6.94 -17.92 -15.49
CA VAL A 58 -7.29 -16.96 -14.43
C VAL A 58 -6.07 -16.29 -13.80
N ALA A 59 -4.90 -16.91 -13.90
CA ALA A 59 -3.63 -16.34 -13.48
C ALA A 59 -2.48 -16.92 -14.29
N ALA A 60 -1.51 -16.10 -14.65
CA ALA A 60 -0.27 -16.52 -15.30
C ALA A 60 0.86 -15.54 -14.95
N GLY A 61 2.10 -15.98 -15.10
CA GLY A 61 3.28 -15.13 -14.98
C GLY A 61 4.53 -15.88 -14.53
N ASP A 62 5.53 -15.12 -14.08
CA ASP A 62 6.77 -15.67 -13.55
C ASP A 62 6.61 -16.13 -12.10
N LEU A 63 7.17 -17.30 -11.78
CA LEU A 63 7.20 -17.83 -10.42
C LEU A 63 8.01 -16.93 -9.48
N GLU A 64 9.11 -16.34 -9.97
CA GLU A 64 9.96 -15.42 -9.19
C GLU A 64 9.22 -14.14 -8.74
N ASP A 65 8.26 -13.67 -9.54
CA ASP A 65 7.56 -12.41 -9.28
C ASP A 65 6.29 -12.60 -8.43
N ASN A 66 5.72 -13.82 -8.44
CA ASN A 66 4.46 -14.13 -7.76
C ASN A 66 4.62 -14.91 -6.44
N TRP A 67 5.85 -15.33 -6.12
CA TRP A 67 6.23 -15.95 -4.84
C TRP A 67 7.59 -15.44 -4.36
N ASP A 68 7.76 -15.38 -3.04
CA ASP A 68 8.98 -14.87 -2.40
C ASP A 68 10.10 -15.94 -2.31
N PHE A 69 10.50 -16.51 -3.45
CA PHE A 69 11.57 -17.51 -3.49
C PHE A 69 12.96 -16.92 -3.35
N LEU A 70 13.18 -15.76 -3.97
CA LEU A 70 14.47 -15.11 -4.11
C LEU A 70 14.43 -13.71 -3.48
N PRO A 71 15.59 -13.16 -3.07
CA PRO A 71 15.69 -11.76 -2.69
C PRO A 71 15.17 -10.84 -3.83
N PRO A 72 14.66 -9.64 -3.52
CA PRO A 72 14.18 -8.73 -4.54
C PRO A 72 15.30 -8.34 -5.52
N ARG A 73 14.96 -8.16 -6.79
CA ARG A 73 15.92 -7.78 -7.85
C ARG A 73 16.60 -6.44 -7.56
N LYS A 74 15.85 -5.50 -7.01
CA LYS A 74 16.31 -4.16 -6.63
C LYS A 74 16.12 -3.91 -5.14
N ILE A 75 17.03 -3.15 -4.56
CA ILE A 75 16.96 -2.66 -3.19
C ILE A 75 17.18 -1.16 -3.17
N LYS A 76 16.67 -0.49 -2.13
CA LYS A 76 16.99 0.91 -1.87
C LYS A 76 18.48 1.03 -1.56
N ASP A 77 19.17 1.97 -2.21
CA ASP A 77 20.61 2.22 -2.04
C ASP A 77 21.01 2.59 -0.59
N PRO A 78 21.57 1.71 0.23
CA PRO A 78 21.84 2.03 1.64
C PRO A 78 22.73 3.27 1.88
N TYR A 79 23.42 3.79 0.84
CA TYR A 79 24.24 4.98 0.91
C TYR A 79 23.56 6.27 0.45
N ALA A 80 22.42 6.19 -0.26
CA ALA A 80 21.72 7.36 -0.74
C ALA A 80 21.12 8.17 0.41
N ARG A 81 21.25 9.49 0.35
CA ARG A 81 20.68 10.40 1.35
C ARG A 81 19.90 11.49 0.65
N LYS A 82 18.77 11.86 1.24
CA LYS A 82 17.99 13.02 0.79
C LYS A 82 18.90 14.25 0.77
N PRO A 83 19.00 14.97 -0.36
CA PRO A 83 19.78 16.20 -0.42
C PRO A 83 19.24 17.24 0.57
N ARG A 84 20.13 17.96 1.27
CA ARG A 84 19.71 19.02 2.23
C ARG A 84 18.89 20.13 1.59
N LYS A 85 19.09 20.38 0.29
CA LYS A 85 18.38 21.41 -0.48
C LYS A 85 17.07 20.92 -1.11
N TRP A 86 16.70 19.66 -0.89
CA TRP A 86 15.50 19.08 -1.50
C TRP A 86 14.23 19.55 -0.80
N ASP A 87 13.43 20.36 -1.48
CA ASP A 87 12.20 20.91 -0.94
C ASP A 87 10.97 20.08 -1.36
N GLU A 88 10.33 19.46 -0.38
CA GLU A 88 9.10 18.66 -0.54
C GLU A 88 7.86 19.46 -0.15
N ARG A 89 8.01 20.72 0.25
CA ARG A 89 6.87 21.55 0.61
C ARG A 89 6.18 21.97 -0.66
N LEU A 90 4.97 21.47 -0.88
CA LEU A 90 4.10 21.89 -1.99
C LEU A 90 3.78 23.39 -1.94
N GLN A 91 3.74 23.94 -0.73
CA GLN A 91 3.37 25.31 -0.46
C GLN A 91 4.33 25.92 0.57
N ILE A 92 4.66 27.20 0.36
CA ILE A 92 5.49 27.99 1.27
C ILE A 92 4.79 29.32 1.54
N GLU A 93 5.11 29.94 2.66
CA GLU A 93 4.75 31.33 2.91
C GLU A 93 5.44 32.22 1.89
N ASP A 94 4.71 33.19 1.34
CA ASP A 94 5.24 34.11 0.34
C ASP A 94 6.27 35.03 0.99
N PRO A 95 7.56 34.94 0.61
CA PRO A 95 8.60 35.78 1.17
C PRO A 95 8.46 37.26 0.81
N GLU A 96 7.70 37.58 -0.25
CA GLU A 96 7.44 38.96 -0.68
C GLU A 96 6.15 39.53 -0.07
N ASP A 97 5.33 38.70 0.59
CA ASP A 97 4.16 39.20 1.30
C ASP A 97 4.59 39.81 2.62
N LYS A 98 4.36 41.11 2.75
CA LYS A 98 4.71 41.87 3.95
C LYS A 98 3.45 42.26 4.67
N LYS A 99 3.54 42.24 6.00
CA LYS A 99 2.49 42.75 6.85
C LYS A 99 2.13 44.19 6.43
N PRO A 100 0.86 44.49 6.13
CA PRO A 100 0.43 45.85 5.84
C PRO A 100 0.70 46.77 7.03
N GLU A 101 1.17 47.99 6.77
CA GLU A 101 1.47 49.00 7.80
C GLU A 101 0.24 49.35 8.65
N ASP A 102 -0.96 49.26 8.07
CA ASP A 102 -2.23 49.59 8.71
C ASP A 102 -2.77 48.52 9.68
N LEU A 103 -2.08 47.37 9.81
CA LEU A 103 -2.54 46.27 10.65
C LEU A 103 -1.88 46.35 12.02
N GLU A 104 -2.63 46.78 13.02
CA GLU A 104 -2.14 46.90 14.41
C GLU A 104 -1.93 45.51 15.03
N ASP A 105 -0.85 45.35 15.82
CA ASP A 105 -0.50 44.07 16.49
C ASP A 105 -1.20 43.86 17.83
N PHE A 106 -1.74 44.93 18.41
CA PHE A 106 -2.27 44.92 19.77
C PHE A 106 -3.79 44.78 19.76
N GLU A 107 -4.28 43.74 20.43
CA GLU A 107 -5.71 43.45 20.61
C GLU A 107 -6.42 44.50 21.49
N TYR A 108 -5.65 45.19 22.34
CA TYR A 108 -6.15 46.25 23.20
C TYR A 108 -5.30 47.51 23.08
N ILE A 109 -5.97 48.67 23.03
CA ILE A 109 -5.35 50.00 22.97
C ILE A 109 -5.92 50.87 24.11
N PRO A 110 -5.15 51.83 24.64
CA PRO A 110 -5.67 52.77 25.65
C PRO A 110 -6.88 53.56 25.13
N ASP A 111 -7.91 53.70 25.96
CA ASP A 111 -9.09 54.50 25.66
C ASP A 111 -8.80 55.99 25.84
N LEU A 112 -8.52 56.68 24.73
CA LEU A 112 -8.22 58.11 24.73
C LEU A 112 -9.41 59.00 25.13
N GLU A 113 -10.64 58.47 25.16
CA GLU A 113 -11.83 59.19 25.62
C GLU A 113 -12.11 58.96 27.12
N ALA A 114 -11.42 58.01 27.75
CA ALA A 114 -11.54 57.78 29.17
C ALA A 114 -10.95 58.96 29.94
N LYS A 115 -11.78 59.60 30.76
CA LYS A 115 -11.34 60.68 31.65
C LYS A 115 -11.12 60.12 33.05
N LYS A 116 -10.02 60.53 33.66
CA LYS A 116 -9.76 60.27 35.07
C LYS A 116 -10.97 60.75 35.90
N PRO A 117 -11.57 59.89 36.73
CA PRO A 117 -12.71 60.28 37.55
C PRO A 117 -12.36 61.44 38.50
N ASP A 118 -13.28 62.38 38.68
CA ASP A 118 -13.07 63.55 39.56
C ASP A 118 -12.80 63.17 41.02
N ASP A 119 -13.24 61.98 41.45
CA ASP A 119 -13.08 61.43 42.80
C ASP A 119 -11.83 60.52 42.93
N TRP A 120 -10.92 60.53 41.94
CA TRP A 120 -9.70 59.70 41.97
C TRP A 120 -8.60 60.28 42.84
N ASN A 121 -8.21 59.56 43.89
CA ASN A 121 -7.14 59.94 44.81
C ASN A 121 -5.87 59.11 44.57
N GLU A 122 -4.83 59.72 43.99
CA GLU A 122 -3.56 59.05 43.65
C GLU A 122 -2.82 58.48 44.88
N ALA A 123 -3.00 59.09 46.05
CA ALA A 123 -2.34 58.63 47.28
C ALA A 123 -2.97 57.34 47.86
N MET A 124 -4.22 57.03 47.50
CA MET A 124 -4.91 55.80 47.94
C MET A 124 -5.11 54.78 46.81
N ASN A 125 -5.28 55.22 45.56
CA ASN A 125 -5.63 54.38 44.41
C ASN A 125 -4.45 54.16 43.44
N GLY A 126 -3.33 54.88 43.60
CA GLY A 126 -2.17 54.83 42.69
C GLY A 126 -2.29 55.78 41.48
N GLU A 127 -1.26 55.78 40.63
CA GLU A 127 -1.28 56.49 39.34
C GLU A 127 -2.42 55.93 38.48
N TRP A 128 -3.20 56.83 37.88
CA TRP A 128 -4.32 56.43 37.04
C TRP A 128 -3.80 55.92 35.70
N GLU A 129 -4.13 54.66 35.36
CA GLU A 129 -3.85 54.06 34.06
C GLU A 129 -5.12 54.11 33.19
N GLU A 130 -4.95 54.53 31.94
CA GLU A 130 -6.04 54.55 30.96
C GLU A 130 -6.59 53.13 30.75
N PRO A 131 -7.92 52.92 30.81
CA PRO A 131 -8.49 51.61 30.58
C PRO A 131 -8.23 51.18 29.14
N LEU A 132 -7.83 49.92 28.97
CA LEU A 132 -7.61 49.34 27.66
C LEU A 132 -8.94 48.92 27.02
N ILE A 133 -9.25 49.47 25.84
CA ILE A 133 -10.40 49.07 25.02
C ILE A 133 -9.98 48.13 23.91
N SER A 134 -10.92 47.31 23.43
CA SER A 134 -10.67 46.42 22.30
C SER A 134 -10.36 47.24 21.04
N ASN A 135 -9.23 46.94 20.42
CA ASN A 135 -8.82 47.61 19.21
C ASN A 135 -9.67 47.15 18.03
N LEU A 136 -10.59 47.98 17.56
CA LEU A 136 -11.45 47.68 16.41
C LEU A 136 -10.67 47.48 15.10
N LYS A 137 -9.41 47.94 15.02
CA LYS A 137 -8.53 47.75 13.87
C LYS A 137 -7.68 46.49 13.96
N TYR A 138 -7.63 45.82 15.12
CA TYR A 138 -6.94 44.56 15.27
C TYR A 138 -7.69 43.45 14.51
N LYS A 139 -7.08 42.94 13.45
CA LYS A 139 -7.66 41.87 12.60
C LYS A 139 -7.09 40.49 12.91
N GLY A 140 -6.43 40.34 14.07
CA GLY A 140 -5.70 39.13 14.45
C GLY A 140 -4.24 39.14 14.01
N GLN A 141 -3.47 38.17 14.50
CA GLN A 141 -2.06 38.01 14.13
C GLN A 141 -1.94 37.78 12.63
N TRP A 142 -1.20 38.67 11.96
CA TRP A 142 -0.95 38.54 10.53
C TRP A 142 -0.14 37.29 10.22
N LYS A 143 -0.56 36.58 9.16
CA LYS A 143 0.17 35.47 8.58
C LYS A 143 0.37 35.75 7.09
N PRO A 144 1.57 35.51 6.55
CA PRO A 144 1.83 35.67 5.13
C PRO A 144 0.93 34.75 4.31
N ARG A 145 0.58 35.20 3.10
CA ARG A 145 -0.14 34.37 2.13
C ARG A 145 0.69 33.14 1.77
N ILE A 146 0.01 32.03 1.54
CA ILE A 146 0.63 30.77 1.14
C ILE A 146 0.65 30.70 -0.39
N ILE A 147 1.82 30.51 -0.97
CA ILE A 147 2.03 30.34 -2.41
C ILE A 147 2.54 28.94 -2.74
N HIS A 148 2.33 28.50 -3.98
CA HIS A 148 2.96 27.28 -4.48
C HIS A 148 4.47 27.46 -4.50
N ASN A 149 5.19 26.49 -3.94
CA ASN A 149 6.64 26.53 -3.86
C ASN A 149 7.26 26.33 -5.25
N PRO A 150 7.91 27.35 -5.85
CA PRO A 150 8.55 27.20 -7.16
C PRO A 150 9.75 26.23 -7.12
N SER A 151 10.30 25.97 -5.93
CA SER A 151 11.42 25.06 -5.70
C SER A 151 10.96 23.65 -5.31
N TYR A 152 9.66 23.33 -5.37
CA TYR A 152 9.17 22.00 -5.05
C TYR A 152 9.75 20.96 -6.01
N GLN A 153 10.48 19.98 -5.46
CA GLN A 153 11.17 18.94 -6.24
C GLN A 153 10.42 17.60 -6.24
N GLY A 154 9.25 17.52 -5.60
CA GLY A 154 8.56 16.25 -5.36
C GLY A 154 8.96 15.58 -4.04
N GLU A 155 8.27 14.52 -3.65
CA GLU A 155 8.73 13.66 -2.55
C GLU A 155 10.07 13.00 -2.95
N TRP A 156 11.06 13.01 -2.06
CA TRP A 156 12.33 12.37 -2.33
C TRP A 156 12.16 10.86 -2.35
N ILE A 157 12.25 10.28 -3.55
CA ILE A 157 12.23 8.83 -3.74
C ILE A 157 13.66 8.31 -3.62
N TYR A 158 13.79 7.29 -2.79
CA TYR A 158 15.05 6.63 -2.55
C TYR A 158 15.51 5.87 -3.81
N PRO A 159 16.73 6.10 -4.34
CA PRO A 159 17.17 5.45 -5.56
C PRO A 159 17.27 3.93 -5.37
N GLU A 160 16.83 3.19 -6.37
CA GLU A 160 16.91 1.73 -6.40
C GLU A 160 18.20 1.29 -7.10
N ILE A 161 18.94 0.38 -6.48
CA ILE A 161 20.12 -0.26 -7.05
C ILE A 161 19.89 -1.77 -7.18
N ASP A 162 20.64 -2.39 -8.08
CA ASP A 162 20.61 -3.84 -8.23
C ASP A 162 21.04 -4.52 -6.93
N ASN A 163 20.29 -5.53 -6.51
CA ASN A 163 20.57 -6.25 -5.28
C ASN A 163 21.74 -7.22 -5.49
N PRO A 164 22.90 -7.03 -4.84
CA PRO A 164 24.04 -7.93 -5.00
C PRO A 164 23.78 -9.36 -4.50
N LYS A 165 22.73 -9.56 -3.68
CA LYS A 165 22.30 -10.88 -3.21
C LYS A 165 21.38 -11.60 -4.20
N TYR A 166 20.80 -10.89 -5.16
CA TYR A 166 19.93 -11.50 -6.17
C TYR A 166 20.76 -12.29 -7.17
N LYS A 167 20.34 -13.53 -7.43
CA LYS A 167 20.87 -14.38 -8.50
C LYS A 167 19.70 -15.10 -9.16
N PRO A 168 19.53 -14.99 -10.49
CA PRO A 168 18.46 -15.68 -11.18
C PRO A 168 18.63 -17.19 -11.03
N LYS A 169 17.53 -17.91 -10.81
CA LYS A 169 17.58 -19.37 -10.65
C LYS A 169 16.49 -20.02 -11.51
N PRO A 170 16.82 -20.46 -12.74
CA PRO A 170 15.83 -21.08 -13.63
C PRO A 170 15.28 -22.39 -13.06
N THR A 171 16.00 -23.05 -12.15
CA THR A 171 15.60 -24.34 -11.56
C THR A 171 14.66 -24.20 -10.35
N ILE A 172 14.09 -23.02 -10.07
CA ILE A 172 13.20 -22.82 -8.92
C ILE A 172 11.94 -23.70 -8.97
N CYS A 173 11.51 -24.11 -10.16
CA CYS A 173 10.36 -24.97 -10.40
C CYS A 173 10.69 -26.46 -10.53
N HIS A 174 11.96 -26.84 -10.37
CA HIS A 174 12.37 -28.24 -10.50
C HIS A 174 12.12 -29.00 -9.21
N TYR A 175 11.10 -29.85 -9.23
CA TYR A 175 10.82 -30.83 -8.19
C TYR A 175 11.24 -32.21 -8.66
N TYR A 176 11.89 -32.97 -7.78
CA TYR A 176 12.30 -34.33 -8.05
C TYR A 176 11.37 -35.30 -7.31
N ASN A 177 11.02 -36.40 -7.99
CA ASN A 177 10.32 -37.55 -7.40
C ASN A 177 8.96 -37.24 -6.76
N ILE A 178 8.07 -36.57 -7.50
CA ILE A 178 6.66 -36.48 -7.10
C ILE A 178 6.02 -37.85 -7.35
N SER A 179 5.79 -38.62 -6.29
CA SER A 179 5.25 -39.99 -6.39
C SER A 179 3.92 -40.19 -5.66
N VAL A 180 3.50 -39.22 -4.85
CA VAL A 180 2.30 -39.33 -4.01
C VAL A 180 1.42 -38.11 -4.24
N LEU A 181 0.14 -38.37 -4.53
CA LEU A 181 -0.93 -37.39 -4.47
C LEU A 181 -1.69 -37.63 -3.16
N GLY A 182 -1.73 -36.64 -2.27
CA GLY A 182 -2.44 -36.71 -1.00
C GLY A 182 -3.51 -35.64 -0.89
N LEU A 183 -4.64 -36.00 -0.28
CA LEU A 183 -5.72 -35.07 0.06
C LEU A 183 -5.85 -35.03 1.58
N ASP A 184 -5.24 -34.01 2.19
CA ASP A 184 -5.35 -33.73 3.62
C ASP A 184 -6.02 -32.36 3.80
N LEU A 185 -7.23 -32.36 4.32
CA LEU A 185 -8.09 -31.18 4.38
C LEU A 185 -9.10 -31.26 5.52
N TRP A 186 -9.44 -30.08 6.05
CA TRP A 186 -10.46 -29.90 7.07
C TRP A 186 -11.76 -29.40 6.45
N GLN A 187 -12.90 -29.99 6.83
CA GLN A 187 -14.22 -29.53 6.40
C GLN A 187 -15.16 -29.40 7.59
N VAL A 188 -15.82 -28.25 7.73
CA VAL A 188 -16.91 -28.08 8.71
C VAL A 188 -18.19 -28.75 8.21
N LYS A 189 -18.56 -28.47 6.95
CA LYS A 189 -19.70 -29.11 6.28
C LYS A 189 -19.17 -30.04 5.19
N SER A 190 -19.52 -31.32 5.28
CA SER A 190 -19.18 -32.32 4.28
C SER A 190 -19.98 -32.17 2.99
N GLY A 191 -19.58 -32.89 1.95
CA GLY A 191 -20.28 -32.94 0.65
C GLY A 191 -19.42 -32.52 -0.55
N CYS A 192 -18.14 -32.18 -0.35
CA CYS A 192 -17.23 -31.99 -1.45
C CYS A 192 -16.88 -33.34 -2.10
N ILE A 193 -16.95 -33.37 -3.42
CA ILE A 193 -16.56 -34.52 -4.23
C ILE A 193 -15.38 -34.06 -5.08
N PHE A 194 -14.29 -34.83 -5.04
CA PHE A 194 -13.15 -34.64 -5.93
C PHE A 194 -13.10 -35.82 -6.90
N ASP A 195 -12.85 -35.53 -8.17
CA ASP A 195 -12.83 -36.51 -9.25
C ASP A 195 -11.84 -36.03 -10.33
N ASN A 196 -11.50 -36.90 -11.27
CA ASN A 196 -10.70 -36.59 -12.48
C ASN A 196 -9.30 -36.04 -12.19
N PHE A 197 -8.61 -36.61 -11.19
CA PHE A 197 -7.20 -36.27 -10.93
C PHE A 197 -6.31 -36.66 -12.12
N LEU A 198 -5.57 -35.68 -12.64
CA LEU A 198 -4.63 -35.87 -13.74
C LEU A 198 -3.30 -35.17 -13.40
N LEU A 199 -2.19 -35.90 -13.57
CA LEU A 199 -0.84 -35.37 -13.54
C LEU A 199 -0.17 -35.76 -14.86
N THR A 200 0.20 -34.76 -15.65
CA THR A 200 0.82 -34.94 -16.97
C THR A 200 1.84 -33.83 -17.23
N ASN A 201 2.69 -34.02 -18.23
CA ASN A 201 3.63 -33.03 -18.75
C ASN A 201 3.19 -32.41 -20.09
N ASP A 202 1.99 -32.76 -20.57
CA ASP A 202 1.41 -32.29 -21.82
C ASP A 202 0.17 -31.41 -21.51
N GLU A 203 0.27 -30.14 -21.86
CA GLU A 203 -0.77 -29.14 -21.63
C GLU A 203 -1.99 -29.35 -22.53
N GLU A 204 -1.77 -29.70 -23.80
CA GLU A 204 -2.86 -29.94 -24.75
C GLU A 204 -3.67 -31.16 -24.32
N PHE A 205 -2.98 -32.22 -23.90
CA PHE A 205 -3.65 -33.40 -23.36
C PHE A 205 -4.44 -33.10 -22.07
N ALA A 206 -3.90 -32.26 -21.18
CA ALA A 206 -4.60 -31.85 -19.97
C ALA A 206 -5.88 -31.06 -20.28
N GLU A 207 -5.81 -30.16 -21.26
CA GLU A 207 -6.97 -29.38 -21.71
C GLU A 207 -8.04 -30.26 -22.37
N GLU A 208 -7.62 -31.18 -23.26
CA GLU A 208 -8.50 -32.15 -23.91
C GLU A 208 -9.19 -33.06 -22.88
N ALA A 209 -8.43 -33.60 -21.92
CA ALA A 209 -8.96 -34.41 -20.85
C ALA A 209 -9.97 -33.64 -19.99
N GLY A 210 -9.71 -32.36 -19.69
CA GLY A 210 -10.64 -31.48 -18.99
C GLY A 210 -11.94 -31.25 -19.76
N ASN A 211 -11.85 -31.01 -21.07
CA ASN A 211 -13.01 -30.84 -21.95
C ASN A 211 -13.84 -32.12 -22.06
N LYS A 212 -13.18 -33.29 -22.12
CA LYS A 212 -13.84 -34.60 -22.20
C LYS A 212 -14.44 -35.11 -20.88
N THR A 213 -14.06 -34.51 -19.75
CA THR A 213 -14.53 -34.94 -18.42
C THR A 213 -15.50 -33.92 -17.84
N TRP A 214 -14.98 -32.78 -17.39
CA TRP A 214 -15.78 -31.70 -16.83
C TRP A 214 -16.67 -31.03 -17.88
N GLY A 215 -16.15 -30.79 -19.10
CA GLY A 215 -16.87 -30.04 -20.14
C GLY A 215 -18.08 -30.76 -20.77
N ILE A 216 -18.28 -32.06 -20.47
CA ILE A 216 -19.43 -32.85 -20.96
C ILE A 216 -20.59 -32.88 -19.93
N ARG A 217 -20.34 -32.50 -18.68
CA ARG A 217 -21.35 -32.45 -17.60
C ARG A 217 -22.24 -31.22 -17.71
#